data_AF-A0A0K2UUB0-F1
#
_entry.id   AF-A0A0K2UUB0-F1
#
_cell.length_a   1.000
_cell.length_b   1.000
_cell.length_c   1.000
_cell.angle_alpha   90.00
_cell.angle_beta   90.00
_cell.angle_gamma   90.00
#
_symmetry.space_group_name_H-M   'P 1'
#
loop_
_entity.id
_entity.type
_entity.pdbx_description
1 polymer ?
#
loop_
_entity_poly.entity_id
_entity_poly.type
_entity_poly.pdbx_seq_one_letter_code
_entity_poly.pdbx_strand_id
1 'polypeptide(L)'
;MCYNVPLNVLDYANFSKFIEKYTGKTFPGRWVVKNLVGEVCQGVLNRIKEEVEEKDILVALNETRDHQGTSIMAILVDPLEGIFCGRPYLIELIDIEIANANNVKSIVISSVYVIGRRFCPV
;
A
#
# COMPACT_ATOMS: atom_id res chain seq x y z
N MET A 1 -6.72 -3.97 -0.37
CA MET A 1 -6.76 -3.05 -1.53
C MET A 1 -7.98 -2.16 -1.38
N CYS A 2 -7.79 -0.88 -1.05
CA CYS A 2 -8.85 0.10 -1.23
C CYS A 2 -8.93 0.40 -2.73
N TYR A 3 -10.09 0.15 -3.33
CA TYR A 3 -10.36 0.47 -4.72
C TYR A 3 -10.03 1.95 -4.99
N ASN A 4 -9.42 2.23 -6.15
CA ASN A 4 -9.16 3.56 -6.70
C ASN A 4 -10.48 4.30 -7.00
N VAL A 5 -11.33 4.52 -5.99
CA VAL A 5 -12.36 5.54 -6.07
C VAL A 5 -11.61 6.86 -5.92
N PRO A 6 -11.58 7.70 -6.96
CA PRO A 6 -10.95 9.00 -6.86
C PRO A 6 -11.54 9.72 -5.64
N LEU A 7 -10.70 10.17 -4.69
CA LEU A 7 -11.20 10.76 -3.44
C LEU A 7 -12.09 12.00 -3.68
N ASN A 8 -12.04 12.58 -4.88
CA ASN A 8 -12.94 13.64 -5.31
C ASN A 8 -14.39 13.20 -5.56
N VAL A 9 -14.63 11.92 -5.82
CA VAL A 9 -15.99 11.36 -5.93
C VAL A 9 -16.72 11.47 -4.59
N LEU A 10 -16.00 11.48 -3.47
CA LEU A 10 -16.58 11.62 -2.13
C LEU A 10 -17.19 13.00 -1.87
N ASP A 11 -16.87 14.01 -2.68
CA ASP A 11 -17.46 15.35 -2.58
C ASP A 11 -18.75 15.50 -3.41
N TYR A 12 -19.06 14.53 -4.27
CA TYR A 12 -20.25 14.59 -5.09
C TYR A 12 -21.49 14.29 -4.25
N ALA A 13 -22.38 15.27 -4.12
CA ALA A 13 -23.62 15.13 -3.37
C ALA A 13 -24.47 13.92 -3.83
N ASN A 14 -24.42 13.56 -5.11
CA ASN A 14 -25.11 12.39 -5.64
C ASN A 14 -24.52 11.07 -5.11
N PHE A 15 -23.20 11.00 -4.91
CA PHE A 15 -22.54 9.83 -4.33
C PHE A 15 -22.93 9.69 -2.85
N SER A 16 -22.84 10.77 -2.08
CA SER A 16 -23.24 10.76 -0.66
C SER A 16 -24.71 10.39 -0.48
N LYS A 17 -25.62 11.02 -1.25
CA LYS A 17 -27.05 10.69 -1.24
C LYS A 17 -27.32 9.24 -1.63
N PHE A 18 -26.57 8.70 -2.59
CA PHE A 18 -26.68 7.30 -2.99
C PHE A 18 -26.30 6.37 -1.83
N ILE A 19 -25.14 6.58 -1.19
CA ILE A 19 -24.71 5.78 -0.04
C ILE A 19 -25.71 5.91 1.12
N GLU A 20 -26.16 7.12 1.43
CA GLU A 20 -27.13 7.38 2.50
C GLU A 20 -28.47 6.68 2.23
N LYS A 21 -28.97 6.73 0.99
CA LYS A 21 -30.22 6.08 0.58
C LYS A 21 -30.19 4.56 0.83
N TYR A 22 -29.08 3.88 0.52
CA TYR A 22 -29.01 2.42 0.61
C TYR A 22 -28.50 1.90 1.95
N THR A 23 -27.77 2.72 2.72
CA THR A 23 -27.24 2.31 4.03
C THR A 23 -28.06 2.82 5.21
N GLY A 24 -28.90 3.85 5.01
CA GLY A 24 -29.61 4.56 6.08
C GLY A 24 -28.68 5.33 7.03
N LYS A 25 -27.39 5.47 6.69
CA LYS A 25 -26.37 6.13 7.50
C LYS A 25 -25.85 7.36 6.77
N THR A 26 -25.64 8.45 7.51
CA THR A 26 -25.00 9.67 7.00
C THR A 26 -23.61 9.35 6.45
N PHE A 27 -23.32 9.85 5.26
CA PHE A 27 -22.03 9.62 4.64
C PHE A 27 -20.97 10.54 5.27
N PRO A 28 -19.83 10.00 5.76
CA PRO A 28 -18.77 10.82 6.31
C PRO A 28 -18.12 11.69 5.23
N GLY A 29 -17.87 12.96 5.54
CA GLY A 29 -17.17 13.86 4.61
C GLY A 29 -15.77 13.37 4.25
N ARG A 30 -15.24 13.84 3.12
CA ARG A 30 -13.93 13.44 2.56
C ARG A 30 -12.78 13.44 3.59
N TRP A 31 -12.70 14.47 4.43
CA TRP A 31 -11.65 14.59 5.45
C TRP A 31 -11.71 13.44 6.47
N VAL A 32 -12.92 13.07 6.92
CA VAL A 32 -13.13 11.97 7.86
C VAL A 32 -12.74 10.64 7.22
N VAL A 33 -13.15 10.42 5.96
CA VAL A 33 -12.76 9.21 5.21
C VAL A 33 -11.25 9.11 5.07
N LYS A 34 -10.58 10.22 4.71
CA LYS A 34 -9.12 10.25 4.55
C LYS A 34 -8.38 9.89 5.85
N ASN A 35 -8.81 10.44 6.98
CA ASN A 35 -8.20 10.13 8.27
C ASN A 35 -8.45 8.68 8.68
N LEU A 36 -9.68 8.20 8.52
CA LEU A 36 -10.04 6.82 8.83
C LEU A 36 -9.21 5.82 8.00
N VAL A 37 -9.04 6.09 6.69
CA VAL A 37 -8.18 5.28 5.83
C VAL A 37 -6.73 5.33 6.32
N GLY A 38 -6.21 6.51 6.69
CA GLY A 38 -4.88 6.65 7.24
C GLY A 38 -4.66 5.82 8.51
N GLU A 39 -5.58 5.89 9.47
CA GLU A 39 -5.54 5.14 10.73
C GLU A 39 -5.60 3.63 10.49
N VAL A 40 -6.51 3.17 9.63
CA VAL A 40 -6.65 1.75 9.28
C VAL A 40 -5.39 1.24 8.58
N CYS A 41 -4.86 1.98 7.61
CA CYS A 41 -3.62 1.63 6.92
C CYS A 41 -2.44 1.54 7.91
N GLN A 42 -2.31 2.50 8.82
CA GLN A 42 -1.26 2.47 9.84
C GLN A 42 -1.40 1.25 10.77
N GLY A 43 -2.63 0.92 11.19
CA GLY A 43 -2.90 -0.27 12.00
C GLY A 43 -2.55 -1.57 11.28
N VAL A 44 -2.86 -1.67 9.98
CA VAL A 44 -2.48 -2.82 9.14
C VAL A 44 -0.96 -2.91 9.00
N LEU A 45 -0.26 -1.80 8.72
CA LEU A 45 1.20 -1.78 8.65
C LEU A 45 1.84 -2.22 9.96
N ASN A 46 1.29 -1.83 11.12
CA ASN A 46 1.79 -2.27 12.41
C ASN A 46 1.65 -3.79 12.62
N ARG A 47 0.54 -4.39 12.17
CA ARG A 47 0.37 -5.85 12.23
C ARG A 47 1.34 -6.57 11.30
N ILE A 48 1.54 -6.05 10.08
CA ILE A 48 2.53 -6.60 9.16
C ILE A 48 3.92 -6.55 9.80
N LYS A 49 4.29 -5.44 10.45
CA LYS A 49 5.56 -5.33 11.19
C LYS A 49 5.71 -6.42 12.24
N GLU A 50 4.73 -6.57 13.12
CA GLU A 50 4.73 -7.60 14.16
C GLU A 50 4.84 -9.01 13.57
N GLU A 51 4.20 -9.26 12.43
CA GLU A 51 4.25 -10.57 11.76
C GLU A 51 5.58 -10.87 11.08
N VAL A 52 6.30 -9.87 10.57
CA VAL A 52 7.58 -10.05 9.88
C VAL A 52 8.79 -9.77 10.78
N GLU A 53 8.58 -9.29 12.00
CA GLU A 53 9.63 -9.00 12.96
C GLU A 53 10.43 -10.26 13.28
N GLU A 54 11.76 -10.14 13.28
CA GLU A 54 12.73 -11.22 13.51
C GLU A 54 12.66 -12.41 12.54
N LYS A 55 11.95 -12.27 11.41
CA LYS A 55 11.87 -13.28 10.36
C LYS A 55 12.68 -12.87 9.14
N ASP A 56 13.18 -13.88 8.43
CA ASP A 56 13.65 -13.66 7.07
C ASP A 56 12.45 -13.26 6.19
N ILE A 57 12.64 -12.29 5.32
CA ILE A 57 11.58 -11.76 4.46
C ILE A 57 11.94 -11.88 2.99
N LEU A 58 10.93 -12.18 2.18
CA LEU A 58 10.97 -12.05 0.74
C LEU A 58 10.43 -10.67 0.36
N VAL A 59 11.18 -9.93 -0.44
CA VAL A 59 10.71 -8.68 -1.06
C VAL A 59 10.53 -8.93 -2.55
N ALA A 60 9.31 -8.77 -3.04
CA ALA A 60 8.99 -8.85 -4.46
C ALA A 60 8.64 -7.47 -5.01
N LEU A 61 9.16 -7.17 -6.19
CA LEU A 61 8.93 -5.91 -6.90
C LEU A 61 8.18 -6.21 -8.18
N ASN A 62 7.08 -5.49 -8.41
CA ASN A 62 6.32 -5.59 -9.64
C ASN A 62 6.16 -4.20 -10.24
N GLU A 63 6.88 -3.94 -11.34
CA GLU A 63 6.70 -2.75 -12.16
C GLU A 63 5.56 -2.99 -13.16
N THR A 64 4.57 -2.11 -13.14
CA THR A 64 3.51 -2.05 -14.15
C THR A 64 3.61 -0.72 -14.86
N ARG A 65 3.76 -0.74 -16.18
CA ARG A 65 3.84 0.46 -17.01
C ARG A 65 2.56 0.66 -17.81
N ASP A 66 2.02 1.87 -17.81
CA ASP A 66 0.89 2.23 -18.63
C ASP A 66 1.31 2.55 -20.08
N HIS A 67 0.32 2.78 -20.95
CA HIS A 67 0.54 3.13 -22.36
C HIS A 67 1.09 4.55 -22.55
N GLN A 68 1.05 5.39 -21.51
CA GLN A 68 1.58 6.77 -21.51
C GLN A 68 3.03 6.83 -21.04
N GLY A 69 3.57 5.69 -20.59
CA GLY A 69 4.94 5.55 -20.14
C GLY A 69 5.13 5.73 -18.63
N THR A 70 4.05 5.97 -17.87
CA THR A 70 4.07 6.04 -16.40
C THR A 70 4.22 4.64 -15.83
N SER A 71 5.21 4.44 -14.97
CA SER A 71 5.42 3.17 -14.28
C SER A 71 5.00 3.29 -12.81
N ILE A 72 4.30 2.27 -12.31
CA ILE A 72 4.01 2.10 -10.89
C ILE A 72 4.76 0.87 -10.42
N MET A 73 5.54 1.01 -9.35
CA MET A 73 6.21 -0.08 -8.67
C MET A 73 5.40 -0.51 -7.45
N ALA A 74 4.93 -1.76 -7.46
CA ALA A 74 4.34 -2.41 -6.30
C ALA A 74 5.41 -3.16 -5.51
N ILE A 75 5.44 -2.93 -4.20
CA ILE A 75 6.41 -3.53 -3.28
C ILE A 75 5.67 -4.45 -2.34
N LEU A 76 6.01 -5.73 -2.46
CA LEU A 76 5.36 -6.85 -1.81
C LEU A 76 6.33 -7.47 -0.81
N VAL A 77 5.86 -7.80 0.40
CA VAL A 77 6.66 -8.45 1.44
C VAL A 77 5.96 -9.67 1.99
N ASP A 78 6.67 -10.78 2.13
CA ASP A 78 6.17 -12.02 2.72
C ASP A 78 7.21 -12.57 3.71
N PRO A 79 6.84 -13.02 4.92
CA PRO A 79 7.76 -13.78 5.75
C PRO A 79 8.14 -15.10 5.08
N LEU A 80 9.42 -15.46 5.17
CA LEU A 80 9.96 -16.73 4.66
C LEU A 80 9.71 -17.85 5.68
N GLU A 81 8.46 -18.30 5.78
CA GLU A 81 8.08 -19.44 6.62
C GLU A 81 7.74 -20.68 5.78
N GLY A 82 8.63 -21.68 5.80
CA GLY A 82 8.39 -22.98 5.16
C GLY A 82 8.44 -22.97 3.63
N ILE A 83 7.74 -23.91 2.99
CA ILE A 83 7.84 -24.21 1.54
C ILE A 83 6.97 -23.25 0.68
N PHE A 84 6.05 -22.50 1.29
CA PHE A 84 5.05 -21.71 0.56
C PHE A 84 4.96 -20.26 1.06
N CYS A 85 5.56 -19.33 0.33
CA CYS A 85 5.22 -17.90 0.35
C CYS A 85 3.83 -17.72 -0.30
N GLY A 86 2.78 -17.69 0.52
CA GLY A 86 1.41 -17.81 0.02
C GLY A 86 0.68 -16.48 -0.17
N ARG A 87 1.04 -15.42 0.58
CA ARG A 87 0.21 -14.22 0.70
C ARG A 87 1.05 -12.97 1.02
N PRO A 88 1.87 -12.50 0.06
CA PRO A 88 2.64 -11.28 0.26
C PRO A 88 1.76 -10.07 0.56
N TYR A 89 2.19 -9.26 1.50
CA TYR A 89 1.63 -7.96 1.85
C TYR A 89 2.09 -6.88 0.87
N LEU A 90 1.15 -6.13 0.31
CA LEU A 90 1.46 -4.88 -0.39
C LEU A 90 1.74 -3.79 0.63
N ILE A 91 3.01 -3.37 0.72
CA ILE A 91 3.45 -2.37 1.70
C ILE A 91 3.54 -0.97 1.09
N GLU A 92 3.80 -0.87 -0.22
CA GLU A 92 3.93 0.42 -0.91
C GLU A 92 3.65 0.32 -2.41
N LEU A 93 3.11 1.40 -2.97
CA LEU A 93 2.97 1.66 -4.40
C LEU A 93 3.64 2.99 -4.69
N ILE A 94 4.62 2.99 -5.59
CA ILE A 94 5.44 4.16 -5.89
C ILE A 94 5.40 4.47 -7.38
N ASP A 95 5.14 5.73 -7.72
CA ASP A 95 5.29 6.22 -9.09
C ASP A 95 6.77 6.33 -9.43
N ILE A 96 7.19 5.72 -10.53
CA ILE A 96 8.55 5.78 -11.04
C ILE A 96 8.54 6.16 -12.53
N GLU A 97 9.49 6.98 -12.96
CA GLU A 97 9.61 7.32 -14.39
C GLU A 97 10.21 6.16 -15.19
N ILE A 98 11.34 5.61 -14.72
CA ILE A 98 12.07 4.51 -15.35
C ILE A 98 12.80 3.72 -14.27
N ALA A 99 12.57 2.42 -14.14
CA ALA A 99 13.35 1.58 -13.22
C ALA A 99 14.82 1.42 -13.69
N ASN A 100 15.75 1.63 -12.78
CA ASN A 100 17.18 1.31 -12.94
C ASN A 100 17.74 0.76 -11.61
N ALA A 101 18.93 0.17 -11.65
CA ALA A 101 19.50 -0.50 -10.46
C ALA A 101 19.61 0.43 -9.24
N ASN A 102 19.90 1.73 -9.44
CA ASN A 102 20.10 2.68 -8.35
C ASN A 102 18.78 3.12 -7.71
N ASN A 103 17.78 3.48 -8.51
CA ASN A 103 16.50 3.90 -7.96
C ASN A 103 15.73 2.73 -7.34
N VAL A 104 15.77 1.53 -7.93
CA VAL A 104 15.17 0.32 -7.38
C VAL A 104 15.78 -0.01 -6.02
N LYS A 105 17.11 0.02 -5.91
CA LYS A 105 17.79 -0.21 -4.62
C LYS A 105 17.34 0.79 -3.55
N SER A 106 17.31 2.08 -3.89
CA SER A 106 16.89 3.13 -2.96
C SER A 106 15.45 2.97 -2.52
N ILE A 107 14.57 2.61 -3.45
CA ILE A 107 13.15 2.35 -3.20
C ILE A 107 13.00 1.19 -2.22
N VAL A 108 13.61 0.03 -2.52
CA VAL A 108 13.54 -1.16 -1.65
C VAL A 108 14.01 -0.84 -0.23
N ILE A 109 15.14 -0.16 -0.08
CA ILE A 109 15.67 0.20 1.24
C ILE A 109 14.67 1.08 2.00
N SER A 110 14.11 2.09 1.32
CA SER A 110 13.16 3.03 1.94
C SER A 110 11.86 2.35 2.34
N SER A 111 11.29 1.55 1.45
CA SER A 111 10.02 0.84 1.66
C SER A 111 10.14 -0.21 2.74
N VAL A 112 11.25 -0.93 2.81
CA VAL A 112 11.42 -1.91 3.89
C VAL A 112 11.75 -1.23 5.22
N TYR A 113 12.36 -0.05 5.22
CA TYR A 113 12.49 0.75 6.45
C TYR A 113 11.12 1.10 7.05
N VAL A 114 10.07 1.18 6.22
CA VAL A 114 8.69 1.35 6.70
C VAL A 114 8.26 0.17 7.57
N ILE A 115 8.77 -1.05 7.34
CA ILE A 115 8.39 -2.28 8.06
C ILE A 115 9.47 -2.86 9.00
N GLY A 116 10.73 -2.42 8.95
CA GLY A 116 11.81 -2.97 9.79
C GLY A 116 12.92 -1.98 10.11
N ARG A 117 13.34 -1.91 11.38
CA ARG A 117 14.35 -0.94 11.86
C ARG A 117 15.82 -1.30 11.59
N ARG A 118 16.13 -2.45 10.99
CA ARG A 118 17.52 -2.85 10.69
C ARG A 118 17.60 -3.68 9.42
N PHE A 119 18.06 -3.06 8.35
CA PHE A 119 18.84 -3.78 7.35
C PHE A 119 20.32 -3.46 7.59
N CYS A 120 21.11 -4.50 7.83
CA CYS A 120 22.54 -4.43 7.58
C CYS A 120 22.73 -4.57 6.06
N PRO A 121 23.20 -3.54 5.34
CA PRO A 121 23.66 -3.74 3.98
C PRO A 121 24.87 -4.67 4.03
N VAL A 122 24.79 -5.79 3.30
CA VAL A 122 25.94 -6.67 3.04
C VAL A 122 26.87 -6.00 2.02
#